data_AF-A0A7C5DZ86-F1
#
_entry.id   AF-A0A7C5DZ86-F1
#
_cell.length_a   1.000
_cell.length_b   1.000
_cell.length_c   1.000
_cell.angle_alpha   90.00
_cell.angle_beta   90.00
_cell.angle_gamma   90.00
#
_symmetry.space_group_name_H-M   'P 1'
#
loop_
_entity.id
_entity.type
_entity.pdbx_description
1 polymer ?
#
loop_
_entity_poly.entity_id
_entity_poly.type
_entity_poly.pdbx_seq_one_letter_code
_entity_poly.pdbx_strand_id
1 'polypeptide(L)'
;MKESIFHKVIQALKQAEKHNSSIMVRPEVILWPDSERQWEEVIPLLQNTLPQLLVYGAYDPSRRQGPAIWLKCMVARTLPEAKWPDESIPIIYLPGISKTDLRNVETAVFDLQPLLEYQYTGTMFLCIDIPIKAANQIQRSL
;
A
#
# COMPACT_ATOMS: atom_id res chain seq x y z
N MET A 1 -8.07 -21.63 17.17
CA MET A 1 -8.42 -21.12 15.83
C MET A 1 -7.17 -20.51 15.23
N LYS A 2 -6.63 -21.06 14.13
CA LYS A 2 -5.35 -20.60 13.57
C LYS A 2 -5.51 -19.17 13.02
N GLU A 3 -4.85 -18.21 13.65
CA GLU A 3 -4.65 -16.84 13.17
C GLU A 3 -3.98 -16.89 11.77
N SER A 4 -4.78 -16.91 10.70
CA SER A 4 -4.31 -16.98 9.31
C SER A 4 -3.42 -15.76 8.99
N ILE A 5 -2.39 -15.94 8.16
CA ILE A 5 -1.52 -14.85 7.65
C ILE A 5 -2.30 -13.64 7.19
N PHE A 6 -3.46 -13.90 6.57
CA PHE A 6 -4.42 -12.91 6.17
C PHE A 6 -4.82 -11.98 7.33
N HIS A 7 -5.20 -12.53 8.48
CA HIS A 7 -5.61 -11.75 9.66
C HIS A 7 -4.45 -10.91 10.19
N LYS A 8 -3.23 -11.45 10.22
CA LYS A 8 -2.05 -10.71 10.70
C LYS A 8 -1.69 -9.55 9.78
N VAL A 9 -1.77 -9.73 8.46
CA VAL A 9 -1.56 -8.66 7.48
C VAL A 9 -2.64 -7.60 7.62
N ILE A 10 -3.91 -7.99 7.67
CA ILE A 10 -5.02 -7.07 7.90
C ILE A 10 -4.83 -6.31 9.22
N GLN A 11 -4.36 -6.97 10.28
CA GLN A 11 -4.12 -6.33 11.58
C GLN A 11 -2.91 -5.39 11.55
N ALA A 12 -1.85 -5.70 10.81
CA ALA A 12 -0.71 -4.82 10.60
C ALA A 12 -1.12 -3.58 9.79
N LEU A 13 -1.89 -3.76 8.71
CA LEU A 13 -2.44 -2.68 7.90
C LEU A 13 -3.41 -1.80 8.71
N LYS A 14 -4.31 -2.40 9.49
CA LYS A 14 -5.21 -1.65 10.39
C LYS A 14 -4.47 -0.94 11.52
N GLN A 15 -3.34 -1.48 12.01
CA GLN A 15 -2.49 -0.78 12.98
C GLN A 15 -1.78 0.40 12.32
N ALA A 16 -1.31 0.24 11.08
CA ALA A 16 -0.75 1.32 10.28
C ALA A 16 -1.78 2.45 10.04
N GLU A 17 -3.05 2.10 9.80
CA GLU A 17 -4.16 3.05 9.73
C GLU A 17 -4.46 3.75 11.08
N LYS A 18 -4.28 3.05 12.21
CA LYS A 18 -4.58 3.54 13.57
C LYS A 18 -3.47 4.37 14.22
N HIS A 19 -2.35 4.62 13.54
CA HIS A 19 -1.17 5.19 14.19
C HIS A 19 -1.36 6.66 14.64
N ASN A 20 -1.31 6.81 15.97
CA ASN A 20 -1.00 7.97 16.82
C ASN A 20 -1.96 9.17 16.84
N SER A 21 -3.10 8.96 17.52
CA SER A 21 -4.04 9.98 18.00
C SER A 21 -3.49 11.02 18.99
N SER A 22 -2.17 11.14 19.18
CA SER A 22 -1.61 12.07 20.19
C SER A 22 -0.67 13.13 19.64
N ILE A 23 -0.02 12.99 18.46
CA ILE A 23 1.02 13.96 18.03
C ILE A 23 1.15 14.15 16.49
N MET A 24 0.38 13.51 15.58
CA MET A 24 0.61 13.69 14.12
C MET A 24 -0.63 13.59 13.22
N VAL A 25 -0.59 14.30 12.09
CA VAL A 25 -1.64 14.43 11.05
C VAL A 25 -1.95 13.06 10.42
N ARG A 26 -3.22 12.75 10.14
CA ARG A 26 -3.64 11.50 9.47
C ARG A 26 -2.96 11.39 8.08
N PRO A 27 -2.34 10.25 7.72
CA PRO A 27 -1.69 10.11 6.42
C PRO A 27 -2.72 10.05 5.30
N GLU A 28 -2.40 10.62 4.15
CA GLU A 28 -3.30 10.64 2.98
C GLU A 28 -3.32 9.28 2.26
N VAL A 29 -2.21 8.54 2.32
CA VAL A 29 -2.07 7.20 1.73
C VAL A 29 -0.90 6.44 2.37
N ILE A 30 -1.00 5.11 2.38
CA ILE A 30 0.04 4.19 2.88
C ILE A 30 0.77 3.60 1.67
N LEU A 31 2.10 3.65 1.67
CA LEU A 31 2.92 2.97 0.66
C LEU A 31 3.42 1.64 1.23
N TRP A 32 3.21 0.58 0.47
CA TRP A 32 3.67 -0.75 0.81
C TRP A 32 4.65 -1.25 -0.26
N PRO A 33 5.95 -0.90 -0.12
CA PRO A 33 7.01 -1.45 -0.96
C PRO A 33 7.24 -2.94 -0.67
N ASP A 34 7.42 -3.70 -1.75
CA ASP A 34 7.75 -5.12 -1.70
C ASP A 34 8.77 -5.46 -2.79
N SER A 35 10.06 -5.21 -2.49
CA SER A 35 11.16 -5.42 -3.46
C SER A 35 11.26 -6.86 -3.95
N GLU A 36 10.91 -7.83 -3.11
CA GLU A 36 11.01 -9.26 -3.36
C GLU A 36 9.69 -9.88 -3.85
N ARG A 37 8.63 -9.07 -4.04
CA ARG A 37 7.29 -9.49 -4.53
C ARG A 37 6.66 -10.62 -3.72
N GLN A 38 6.97 -10.69 -2.43
CA GLN A 38 6.54 -11.78 -1.55
C GLN A 38 5.03 -11.81 -1.30
N TRP A 39 4.35 -10.69 -1.49
CA TRP A 39 2.94 -10.55 -1.20
C TRP A 39 2.05 -10.64 -2.44
N GLU A 40 2.64 -10.67 -3.64
CA GLU A 40 1.94 -10.54 -4.93
C GLU A 40 0.80 -11.57 -5.09
N GLU A 41 1.01 -12.81 -4.65
CA GLU A 41 0.02 -13.89 -4.73
C GLU A 41 -1.20 -13.66 -3.80
N VAL A 42 -1.03 -12.95 -2.68
CA VAL A 42 -2.10 -12.73 -1.70
C VAL A 42 -2.81 -11.40 -1.87
N ILE A 43 -2.29 -10.49 -2.69
CA ILE A 43 -2.91 -9.18 -2.95
C ILE A 43 -4.36 -9.31 -3.43
N PRO A 44 -4.72 -10.17 -4.41
CA PRO A 44 -6.11 -10.25 -4.86
C PRO A 44 -7.08 -10.62 -3.73
N LEU A 45 -6.64 -11.49 -2.81
CA LEU A 45 -7.43 -11.86 -1.63
C LEU A 45 -7.57 -10.69 -0.65
N LEU A 46 -6.50 -9.93 -0.42
CA LEU A 46 -6.51 -8.75 0.43
C LEU A 46 -7.43 -7.66 -0.13
N GLN A 47 -7.42 -7.44 -1.45
CA GLN A 47 -8.27 -6.43 -2.09
C GLN A 47 -9.78 -6.73 -1.98
N ASN A 48 -10.17 -8.00 -1.80
CA ASN A 48 -11.57 -8.35 -1.51
C ASN A 48 -12.04 -7.84 -0.13
N THR A 49 -11.10 -7.65 0.80
CA THR A 49 -11.38 -7.19 2.17
C THR A 49 -10.99 -5.74 2.40
N LEU A 50 -10.02 -5.24 1.63
CA LEU A 50 -9.53 -3.88 1.63
C LEU A 50 -9.81 -3.25 0.26
N PRO A 51 -11.02 -2.69 0.04
CA PRO A 51 -11.35 -2.05 -1.24
C PRO A 51 -10.45 -0.84 -1.55
N GLN A 52 -9.80 -0.27 -0.53
CA GLN A 52 -8.83 0.82 -0.63
C GLN A 52 -7.40 0.37 -0.99
N LEU A 53 -7.16 -0.94 -1.18
CA LEU A 53 -5.87 -1.50 -1.61
C LEU A 53 -5.73 -1.44 -3.13
N LEU A 54 -4.82 -0.60 -3.57
CA LEU A 54 -4.45 -0.35 -4.96
C LEU A 54 -3.11 -0.99 -5.28
N VAL A 55 -2.90 -1.37 -6.54
CA VAL A 55 -1.67 -2.02 -7.01
C VAL A 55 -1.00 -1.17 -8.07
N TYR A 56 0.30 -0.93 -7.90
CA TYR A 56 1.12 -0.32 -8.94
C TYR A 56 1.48 -1.33 -10.03
N GLY A 57 1.23 -0.95 -11.29
CA GLY A 57 1.55 -1.78 -12.45
C GLY A 57 0.86 -1.32 -13.73
N ALA A 58 0.69 -2.23 -14.69
CA ALA A 58 -0.07 -1.96 -15.90
C ALA A 58 -1.53 -1.60 -15.56
N TYR A 59 -2.13 -0.70 -16.35
CA TYR A 59 -3.51 -0.25 -16.16
C TYR A 59 -4.51 -1.41 -16.26
N ASP A 60 -5.17 -1.70 -15.15
CA ASP A 60 -6.28 -2.66 -15.04
C ASP A 60 -7.21 -2.24 -13.87
N PRO A 61 -8.20 -1.36 -14.13
CA PRO A 61 -9.13 -0.87 -13.12
C PRO A 61 -9.95 -1.98 -12.46
N SER A 62 -10.21 -3.08 -13.17
CA SER A 62 -10.99 -4.21 -12.64
C SER A 62 -10.28 -4.89 -11.46
N ARG A 63 -8.93 -4.83 -11.47
CA ARG A 63 -8.06 -5.33 -10.40
C ARG A 63 -7.58 -4.23 -9.45
N ARG A 64 -8.14 -3.02 -9.54
CA ARG A 64 -7.65 -1.82 -8.84
C ARG A 64 -6.13 -1.64 -9.03
N GLN A 65 -5.67 -1.86 -10.25
CA GLN A 65 -4.27 -1.79 -10.63
C GLN A 65 -4.04 -0.69 -11.67
N GLY A 66 -2.92 0.02 -11.56
CA GLY A 66 -2.53 0.92 -12.63
C GLY A 66 -1.26 1.71 -12.39
N PRO A 67 -0.90 2.57 -13.35
CA PRO A 67 0.29 3.41 -13.27
C PRO A 67 0.13 4.47 -12.17
N ALA A 68 1.24 5.08 -11.75
CA ALA A 68 1.26 6.08 -10.68
C ALA A 68 0.28 7.24 -10.86
N ILE A 69 0.13 7.76 -12.09
CA ILE A 69 -0.81 8.84 -12.35
C ILE A 69 -2.26 8.41 -12.09
N TRP A 70 -2.59 7.18 -12.47
CA TRP A 70 -3.91 6.61 -12.20
C TRP A 70 -4.12 6.40 -10.70
N LEU A 71 -3.10 5.89 -10.00
CA LEU A 71 -3.13 5.74 -8.54
C LEU A 71 -3.31 7.08 -7.82
N LYS A 72 -2.66 8.15 -8.28
CA LYS A 72 -2.84 9.50 -7.74
C LYS A 72 -4.29 9.97 -7.87
N CYS A 73 -4.90 9.75 -9.04
CA CYS A 73 -6.32 10.05 -9.26
C CYS A 73 -7.25 9.19 -8.38
N MET A 74 -6.91 7.92 -8.17
CA MET A 74 -7.63 7.03 -7.26
C MET A 74 -7.56 7.52 -5.80
N VAL A 75 -6.37 7.89 -5.32
CA VAL A 75 -6.16 8.45 -3.97
C VAL A 75 -6.94 9.75 -3.80
N ALA A 76 -6.90 10.63 -4.81
CA ALA A 76 -7.63 11.89 -4.82
C ALA A 76 -9.16 11.72 -5.00
N ARG A 77 -9.65 10.47 -5.14
CA ARG A 77 -11.07 10.12 -5.39
C ARG A 77 -11.69 10.87 -6.57
N THR A 78 -10.90 11.17 -7.61
CA THR A 78 -11.38 11.86 -8.82
C THR A 78 -11.94 10.89 -9.86
N LEU A 79 -11.79 9.59 -9.62
CA LEU A 79 -12.23 8.52 -10.52
C LEU A 79 -13.45 7.77 -9.96
N PRO A 80 -14.39 7.35 -10.81
CA PRO A 80 -15.60 6.64 -10.38
C PRO A 80 -15.31 5.27 -9.76
N GLU A 81 -14.14 4.68 -10.04
CA GLU A 81 -13.69 3.41 -9.47
C GLU A 81 -13.18 3.53 -8.03
N ALA A 82 -12.98 4.75 -7.52
CA ALA A 82 -12.47 5.02 -6.18
C ALA A 82 -13.53 4.79 -5.07
N LYS A 83 -14.04 3.55 -4.99
CA LYS A 83 -15.15 3.15 -4.13
C LYS A 83 -14.64 2.43 -2.87
N TRP A 84 -14.34 3.19 -1.82
CA TRP A 84 -14.06 2.69 -0.47
C TRP A 84 -14.52 3.72 0.57
N PRO A 85 -14.76 3.32 1.84
CA PRO A 85 -15.23 4.22 2.90
C PRO A 85 -14.36 5.47 3.07
N ASP A 86 -14.96 6.61 3.42
CA ASP A 86 -14.25 7.88 3.58
C ASP A 86 -13.22 7.84 4.72
N GLU A 87 -13.48 7.01 5.74
CA GLU A 87 -12.58 6.77 6.86
C GLU A 87 -11.43 5.80 6.54
N SER A 88 -11.44 5.15 5.37
CA SER A 88 -10.33 4.30 4.94
C SER A 88 -9.19 5.13 4.34
N ILE A 89 -7.96 4.79 4.71
CA ILE A 89 -6.75 5.39 4.13
C ILE A 89 -6.32 4.50 2.97
N PRO A 90 -6.21 5.02 1.73
CA PRO A 90 -5.79 4.20 0.60
C PRO A 90 -4.40 3.59 0.84
N ILE A 91 -4.21 2.38 0.32
CA ILE A 91 -2.96 1.63 0.44
C ILE A 91 -2.47 1.34 -0.97
N ILE A 92 -1.25 1.73 -1.30
CA ILE A 92 -0.63 1.43 -2.59
C ILE A 92 0.43 0.35 -2.38
N TYR A 93 0.17 -0.83 -2.92
CA TYR A 93 1.14 -1.91 -3.00
C TYR A 93 2.06 -1.72 -4.20
N LEU A 94 3.37 -1.80 -3.96
CA LEU A 94 4.43 -1.47 -4.91
C LEU A 94 5.31 -2.71 -5.14
N PRO A 95 4.93 -3.62 -6.05
CA PRO A 95 5.68 -4.85 -6.31
C PRO A 95 7.00 -4.55 -7.01
N GLY A 96 8.09 -5.11 -6.51
CA GLY A 96 9.43 -4.94 -7.04
C GLY A 96 10.07 -3.58 -6.73
N ILE A 97 9.51 -2.80 -5.81
CA ILE A 97 10.01 -1.48 -5.41
C ILE A 97 10.44 -1.54 -3.95
N SER A 98 11.66 -1.09 -3.65
CA SER A 98 12.19 -1.01 -2.29
C SER A 98 11.92 0.37 -1.66
N LYS A 99 12.12 0.45 -0.33
CA LYS A 99 12.11 1.73 0.39
C LYS A 99 13.17 2.71 -0.10
N THR A 100 14.32 2.19 -0.54
CA THR A 100 15.45 3.01 -1.01
C THR A 100 15.10 3.67 -2.34
N ASP A 101 14.40 2.96 -3.23
CA ASP A 101 13.94 3.49 -4.52
C ASP A 101 12.97 4.66 -4.34
N LEU A 102 12.14 4.62 -3.29
CA LEU A 102 11.22 5.71 -2.94
C LEU A 102 11.90 6.94 -2.32
N ARG A 103 13.14 6.82 -1.84
CA ARG A 103 13.91 7.94 -1.25
C ARG A 103 14.76 8.66 -2.28
N ASN A 104 15.16 7.97 -3.35
CA ASN A 104 15.98 8.56 -4.40
C ASN A 104 15.09 9.12 -5.50
N VAL A 105 14.49 10.28 -5.27
CA VAL A 105 13.56 10.92 -6.24
C VAL A 105 14.24 11.22 -7.59
N GLU A 106 15.56 11.40 -7.60
CA GLU A 106 16.36 11.63 -8.81
C GLU A 106 16.60 10.36 -9.66
N THR A 107 16.58 9.16 -9.06
CA THR A 107 16.73 7.88 -9.78
C THR A 107 15.47 7.02 -9.77
N ALA A 108 14.45 7.43 -9.01
CA ALA A 108 13.14 6.81 -9.04
C ALA A 108 12.67 6.83 -10.49
N VAL A 109 12.33 5.64 -10.99
CA VAL A 109 11.77 5.43 -12.33
C VAL A 109 10.75 6.54 -12.57
N PHE A 110 10.87 7.28 -13.68
CA PHE A 110 10.07 8.46 -14.02
C PHE A 110 8.57 8.27 -13.71
N ASP A 111 8.11 7.03 -13.85
CA ASP A 111 6.76 6.59 -13.55
C ASP A 111 6.32 6.77 -12.09
N LEU A 112 7.21 6.77 -11.07
CA LEU A 112 6.83 6.91 -9.65
C LEU A 112 6.79 8.35 -9.16
N GLN A 113 7.31 9.31 -9.92
CA GLN A 113 7.35 10.73 -9.53
C GLN A 113 6.00 11.29 -9.05
N PRO A 114 4.84 10.96 -9.67
CA PRO A 114 3.54 11.45 -9.20
C PRO A 114 3.17 11.00 -7.78
N LEU A 115 3.69 9.85 -7.33
CA LEU A 115 3.47 9.33 -5.96
C LEU A 115 4.49 9.90 -4.97
N LEU A 116 5.67 10.33 -5.45
CA LEU A 116 6.73 10.87 -4.61
C LEU A 116 6.59 12.37 -4.34
N GLU A 117 5.90 13.11 -5.22
CA GLU A 117 5.58 14.54 -5.04
C GLU A 117 4.95 14.82 -3.67
N TYR A 118 4.14 13.88 -3.17
CA TYR A 118 3.51 14.04 -1.88
C TYR A 118 4.48 14.10 -0.69
N GLN A 119 5.71 13.60 -0.82
CA GLN A 119 6.76 13.76 0.20
C GLN A 119 7.15 15.24 0.40
N TYR A 120 6.94 16.08 -0.63
CA TYR A 120 7.35 17.48 -0.65
C TYR A 120 6.22 18.46 -0.33
N THR A 121 4.95 18.02 -0.39
CA THR A 121 3.77 18.87 -0.11
C THR A 121 3.35 18.89 1.37
N GLY A 122 4.14 18.27 2.26
CA GLY A 122 3.82 18.17 3.69
C GLY A 122 2.78 17.08 4.01
N THR A 123 2.44 16.26 3.03
CA THR A 123 1.50 15.15 3.18
C THR A 123 2.22 13.98 3.84
N MET A 124 1.63 13.41 4.90
CA MET A 124 2.26 12.30 5.62
C MET A 124 1.99 10.96 4.91
N PHE A 125 3.07 10.20 4.66
CA PHE A 125 3.01 8.82 4.14
C PHE A 125 3.57 7.89 5.19
N LEU A 126 2.89 6.77 5.39
CA LEU A 126 3.44 5.69 6.17
C LEU A 126 3.97 4.63 5.21
N CYS A 127 5.28 4.42 5.24
CA CYS A 127 5.94 3.34 4.53
C CYS A 127 6.11 2.16 5.50
N ILE A 128 5.34 1.10 5.30
CA ILE A 128 5.40 -0.09 6.15
C ILE A 128 6.31 -1.14 5.53
N ASP A 129 7.22 -1.72 6.34
CA ASP A 129 7.83 -3.02 6.01
C ASP A 129 6.99 -4.07 6.71
N ILE A 130 6.45 -5.04 5.97
CA ILE A 130 5.90 -6.24 6.60
C ILE A 130 7.02 -7.30 6.61
N PRO A 131 7.69 -7.54 7.76
CA PRO A 131 8.90 -8.34 7.79
C PRO A 131 8.66 -9.80 7.39
N ILE A 132 9.55 -10.32 6.54
CA ILE A 132 9.60 -11.71 6.02
C ILE A 132 9.59 -12.76 7.15
N LYS A 133 10.10 -12.44 8.35
CA LYS A 133 10.04 -13.35 9.51
C LYS A 133 8.60 -13.67 9.94
N ALA A 134 7.65 -12.77 9.71
CA ALA A 134 6.23 -13.08 9.86
C ALA A 134 5.82 -14.15 8.84
N ALA A 135 6.20 -14.03 7.57
CA ALA A 135 5.94 -15.03 6.52
C ALA A 135 6.57 -16.41 6.80
N ASN A 136 7.79 -16.46 7.35
CA ASN A 136 8.48 -17.73 7.66
C ASN A 136 7.96 -18.44 8.93
N GLN A 137 7.46 -17.71 9.93
CA GLN A 137 6.78 -18.31 11.09
C GLN A 137 5.42 -18.92 10.70
N ILE A 138 4.87 -18.50 9.56
CA ILE A 138 3.59 -18.91 9.00
C ILE A 138 3.69 -20.23 8.23
N GLN A 139 4.81 -20.51 7.54
CA GLN A 139 5.05 -21.80 6.88
C GLN A 139 5.32 -22.95 7.87
N ARG A 140 5.92 -22.69 9.04
CA ARG A 140 6.25 -23.73 10.04
C ARG A 140 5.08 -24.14 10.95
N SER A 141 3.91 -23.52 10.79
CA SER A 141 2.70 -23.79 11.60
C SER A 141 1.55 -24.39 10.78
N LEU A 142 1.81 -24.73 9.51
CA LEU A 142 1.02 -25.67 8.70
C LEU A 142 1.48 -27.09 9.00
#